data_AF-A0A7Y2JCK7-F1
#
_entry.id   AF-A0A7Y2JCK7-F1
#
_cell.length_a   1.000
_cell.length_b   1.000
_cell.length_c   1.000
_cell.angle_alpha   90.00
_cell.angle_beta   90.00
_cell.angle_gamma   90.00
#
_symmetry.space_group_name_H-M   'P 1'
#
loop_
_entity.id
_entity.type
_entity.pdbx_description
1 polymer ?
#
loop_
_entity_poly.entity_id
_entity_poly.type
_entity_poly.pdbx_seq_one_letter_code
_entity_poly.pdbx_strand_id
1 'polypeptide(L)' 'MKITRIVVAALAVVLLAGCAKKEKEAGGAAGSGAPAIGDAIVQGSIGDVSGFLTAVTSDSASHTAAGYVFNGLVRYDKDL' A
#
# COMPACT_ATOMS: atom_id res chain seq x y z
N MET A 1 -7.82 3.60 52.79
CA MET A 1 -7.88 2.22 52.21
C MET A 1 -9.09 1.97 51.31
N LYS A 2 -10.32 2.39 51.66
CA LYS A 2 -11.50 2.26 50.77
C LYS A 2 -11.39 3.10 49.49
N ILE A 3 -11.00 4.36 49.61
CA ILE A 3 -10.81 5.27 48.46
C ILE A 3 -9.69 4.80 47.54
N THR A 4 -8.58 4.31 48.10
CA THR A 4 -7.46 3.74 47.33
C THR A 4 -7.89 2.52 46.51
N ARG A 5 -8.76 1.67 47.04
CA ARG A 5 -9.32 0.51 46.31
C ARG A 5 -10.25 0.94 45.17
N ILE A 6 -11.03 2.00 45.37
CA ILE A 6 -11.92 2.56 44.33
C ILE A 6 -11.10 3.17 43.19
N VAL A 7 -10.03 3.91 43.51
CA VAL A 7 -9.14 4.50 42.49
C VAL A 7 -8.41 3.43 41.68
N VAL A 8 -7.91 2.36 42.33
CA VAL A 8 -7.27 1.24 41.63
C VAL A 8 -8.25 0.48 40.75
N ALA A 9 -9.48 0.27 41.22
CA ALA A 9 -10.53 -0.38 40.43
C ALA A 9 -10.94 0.47 39.20
N ALA A 10 -11.07 1.78 39.37
CA ALA A 10 -11.38 2.69 38.27
C ALA A 10 -10.26 2.74 37.22
N LEU A 11 -8.99 2.76 37.65
CA LEU A 11 -7.83 2.74 36.76
C LEU A 11 -7.74 1.42 35.97
N ALA A 12 -8.06 0.29 36.60
CA ALA A 12 -8.06 -1.02 35.94
C ALA A 12 -9.15 -1.13 34.86
N VAL A 13 -10.32 -0.53 35.08
CA VAL A 13 -11.42 -0.52 34.09
C VAL A 13 -11.07 0.33 32.87
N VAL A 14 -10.38 1.46 33.05
CA VAL A 14 -9.92 2.31 31.93
C VAL A 14 -8.91 1.58 31.04
N LEU A 15 -8.03 0.76 31.62
CA LEU A 15 -7.01 0.00 30.88
C LEU A 15 -7.60 -1.13 30.02
N LEU A 16 -8.78 -1.66 30.37
CA LEU A 16 -9.43 -2.77 29.65
C LEU A 16 -10.27 -2.31 28.44
N ALA A 17 -10.59 -1.02 28.33
CA ALA A 17 -11.40 -0.48 27.23
C ALA A 17 -10.63 -0.26 25.91
N GLY A 18 -9.31 -0.50 25.89
CA GLY A 18 -8.44 -0.27 24.72
C GLY A 18 -8.35 -1.40 23.70
N CYS A 19 -9.03 -2.53 23.91
CA CYS A 19 -9.02 -3.65 22.95
C CYS A 19 -9.98 -3.41 21.79
N ALA A 20 -9.67 -2.40 20.96
CA ALA A 20 -10.30 -2.23 19.66
C ALA A 20 -9.71 -3.29 18.70
N LYS A 21 -10.56 -4.19 18.22
CA LYS A 21 -10.23 -5.16 17.19
C LYS A 21 -9.86 -4.39 15.92
N LYS A 22 -8.57 -4.33 15.59
CA LYS A 22 -8.13 -3.82 14.28
C LYS A 22 -8.70 -4.74 13.22
N GLU A 23 -9.63 -4.24 12.43
CA GLU A 23 -10.01 -4.85 11.18
C GLU A 23 -8.75 -4.88 10.31
N LYS A 24 -8.30 -6.10 10.01
CA LYS A 24 -7.24 -6.32 9.05
C LYS A 24 -7.81 -5.89 7.71
N GLU A 25 -7.49 -4.69 7.26
CA GLU A 25 -7.56 -4.36 5.85
C GLU A 25 -6.86 -5.51 5.11
N ALA A 26 -7.58 -6.10 4.15
CA ALA A 26 -7.10 -7.19 3.34
C ALA A 26 -6.00 -6.69 2.39
N GLY A 27 -4.84 -6.33 2.94
CA GLY A 27 -3.59 -6.41 2.22
C GLY A 27 -3.37 -7.89 1.96
N GLY A 28 -3.71 -8.32 0.74
CA GLY A 28 -3.60 -9.69 0.31
C GLY A 28 -2.24 -10.26 0.71
N ALA A 29 -2.24 -11.15 1.69
CA ALA A 29 -1.13 -12.06 1.84
C ALA A 29 -1.08 -12.83 0.52
N ALA A 30 -0.03 -12.62 -0.27
CA ALA A 30 0.28 -13.49 -1.40
C ALA A 30 0.49 -14.89 -0.81
N GLY A 31 -0.60 -15.64 -0.68
CA GLY A 31 -0.56 -17.04 -0.33
C GLY A 31 0.28 -17.74 -1.38
N SER A 32 0.95 -18.82 -0.98
CA SER A 32 1.74 -19.71 -1.85
C SER A 32 0.93 -20.43 -2.95
N GLY A 33 -0.23 -19.88 -3.33
CA GLY A 33 -1.07 -20.35 -4.43
C GLY A 33 -0.63 -19.79 -5.78
N ALA A 34 -1.24 -20.31 -6.84
CA ALA A 34 -1.04 -19.78 -8.19
C ALA A 34 -1.37 -18.28 -8.25
N PRO A 35 -0.62 -17.48 -9.02
CA PRO A 35 -0.88 -16.05 -9.14
C PRO A 35 -2.31 -15.80 -9.63
N ALA A 36 -2.97 -14.79 -9.06
CA ALA A 36 -4.28 -14.37 -9.52
C ALA A 36 -4.17 -13.87 -10.97
N ILE A 37 -5.02 -14.38 -11.87
CA ILE A 37 -5.04 -14.01 -13.28
C ILE A 37 -6.15 -12.98 -13.50
N GLY A 38 -5.82 -11.85 -14.16
CA GLY A 38 -6.77 -10.78 -14.44
C GLY A 38 -7.02 -9.83 -13.28
N ASP A 39 -6.11 -9.78 -12.31
CA ASP A 39 -6.15 -8.79 -11.23
C ASP A 39 -5.66 -7.41 -11.70
N ALA A 40 -5.94 -6.37 -10.92
CA ALA A 40 -5.54 -5.00 -11.21
C ALA A 40 -4.60 -4.46 -10.12
N ILE A 41 -3.54 -3.79 -10.55
CA ILE A 41 -2.64 -3.06 -9.66
C ILE A 41 -2.98 -1.58 -9.75
N VAL A 42 -3.28 -0.95 -8.61
CA VAL A 42 -3.51 0.49 -8.51
C VAL A 42 -2.29 1.15 -7.87
N GLN A 43 -1.65 2.06 -8.60
CA GLN A 43 -0.47 2.80 -8.16
C GLN A 43 -0.70 4.30 -8.32
N GLY A 44 -0.32 5.08 -7.29
CA GLY A 44 -0.35 6.54 -7.35
C GLY A 44 0.89 7.12 -8.04
N SER A 45 0.69 8.07 -8.95
CA SER A 45 1.74 8.90 -9.55
C SER A 45 1.76 10.30 -8.92
N ILE A 46 2.94 10.92 -8.84
CA ILE A 46 3.10 12.30 -8.35
C ILE A 46 2.63 13.32 -9.40
N GLY A 47 2.75 12.98 -10.69
CA GLY A 47 2.41 13.85 -11.82
C GLY A 47 1.40 13.23 -12.77
N ASP A 48 0.78 14.08 -13.59
CA ASP A 48 -0.12 13.67 -14.67
C ASP A 48 0.67 13.22 -15.91
N VAL A 49 0.10 12.31 -16.68
CA VAL A 49 0.69 11.78 -17.91
C VAL A 49 0.43 12.76 -19.04
N SER A 50 1.50 13.43 -19.50
CA SER A 50 1.42 14.40 -20.59
C SER A 50 1.38 13.75 -21.98
N GLY A 51 1.86 12.51 -22.10
CA GLY A 51 1.78 11.73 -23.34
C GLY A 51 2.59 10.44 -23.33
N PHE A 52 2.48 9.67 -24.42
CA PHE A 52 3.12 8.36 -24.54
C PHE A 52 4.35 8.33 -25.47
N LEU A 53 4.62 9.42 -26.19
CA LEU A 53 5.80 9.51 -27.06
C LEU A 53 7.02 9.89 -26.22
N THR A 54 7.67 8.88 -25.62
CA THR A 54 8.83 9.04 -24.73
C THR A 54 10.00 9.82 -25.34
N ALA A 55 10.09 9.89 -26.67
CA ALA A 55 11.11 10.69 -27.36
C ALA A 55 10.93 12.21 -27.20
N VAL A 56 9.74 12.70 -26.81
CA VAL A 56 9.44 14.14 -26.69
C VAL A 56 8.88 14.54 -25.32
N THR A 57 8.39 13.57 -24.52
CA THR A 57 7.93 13.85 -23.15
C THR A 57 9.10 13.90 -22.17
N SER A 58 9.06 14.88 -21.26
CA SER A 58 10.15 15.14 -20.30
C SER A 58 9.79 14.84 -18.84
N ASP A 59 8.53 14.48 -18.54
CA ASP A 59 8.07 14.19 -17.18
C ASP A 59 8.15 12.69 -16.84
N SER A 60 8.47 12.38 -15.58
CA SER A 60 8.65 11.00 -15.11
C SER A 60 7.36 10.18 -15.09
N ALA A 61 6.19 10.81 -14.94
CA ALA A 61 4.90 10.13 -14.94
C ALA A 61 4.62 9.48 -16.30
N SER A 62 4.86 10.22 -17.38
CA SER A 62 4.72 9.75 -18.76
C SER A 62 5.68 8.62 -19.08
N HIS A 63 6.95 8.73 -18.67
CA HIS A 63 7.93 7.65 -18.87
C HIS A 63 7.53 6.38 -18.09
N THR A 64 7.03 6.53 -16.86
CA THR A 64 6.57 5.40 -16.04
C THR A 64 5.36 4.70 -16.68
N ALA A 65 4.35 5.46 -17.08
CA ALA A 65 3.16 4.91 -17.74
C ALA A 65 3.50 4.24 -19.08
N ALA A 66 4.33 4.88 -19.90
CA ALA A 66 4.78 4.33 -21.18
C ALA A 66 5.55 3.01 -21.01
N GLY A 67 6.32 2.86 -19.93
CA GLY A 67 7.04 1.62 -19.60
C GLY A 67 6.15 0.41 -19.29
N TYR A 68 4.85 0.61 -19.04
CA TYR A 68 3.86 -0.47 -18.91
C TYR A 68 3.17 -0.82 -20.23
N VAL A 69 3.19 0.06 -21.23
CA VAL A 69 2.50 -0.11 -22.52
C VAL A 69 3.45 -0.56 -23.62
N PHE A 70 4.66 0.00 -23.64
CA PHE A 70 5.66 -0.23 -24.68
C PHE A 70 6.91 -0.91 -24.10
N ASN A 71 7.49 -1.82 -24.89
CA ASN A 71 8.79 -2.42 -24.59
C ASN A 71 9.82 -1.94 -25.59
N GLY A 72 11.01 -1.59 -25.08
CA GLY A 72 12.18 -1.33 -25.92
C GLY A 72 12.86 -2.62 -26.39
N LEU A 73 13.97 -2.46 -27.12
CA LEU A 73 14.82 -3.59 -27.52
C LEU A 73 15.49 -4.27 -26.31
N VAL A 74 15.71 -3.50 -25.24
CA VAL A 74 16.24 -3.96 -23.96
C VAL A 74 15.37 -3.41 -22.83
N ARG A 75 15.32 -4.14 -21.71
CA ARG A 75 14.58 -3.75 -20.50
C ARG A 75 15.44 -4.04 -19.28
N TYR A 76 15.33 -3.20 -18.26
CA TYR A 76 15.99 -3.44 -16.99
C TYR A 76 15.44 -4.69 -16.32
N ASP A 77 16.33 -5.49 -15.76
CA ASP A 77 15.96 -6.57 -14.85
C ASP A 77 15.46 -5.98 -13.52
N LYS A 78 14.70 -6.76 -12.77
CA LYS A 78 14.15 -6.34 -11.46
C LYS A 78 15.24 -6.05 -10.41
N ASP A 79 16.43 -6.64 -10.57
CA ASP A 79 17.53 -6.55 -9.60
C ASP A 79 18.66 -5.60 -10.05
N LEU A 80 18.44 -4.79 -11.10
CA LEU A 80 19.41 -3.83 -11.64
C LEU A 80 19.14 -2.40 -11.16
#